data_AF-A0A552G231-F1
#
_entry.id   AF-A0A552G231-F1
#
_cell.length_a   1.000
_cell.length_b   1.000
_cell.length_c   1.000
_cell.angle_alpha   90.00
_cell.angle_beta   90.00
_cell.angle_gamma   90.00
#
_symmetry.space_group_name_H-M   'P 1'
#
loop_
_entity.id
_entity.type
_entity.pdbx_description
1 polymer ?
#
loop_
_entity_poly.entity_id
_entity_poly.type
_entity_poly.pdbx_seq_one_letter_code
_entity_poly.pdbx_strand_id
1 'polypeptide(L)'
;MKKLTYSLLPLGITVGLCLNITPASASLMARNVISNAALSIDGFGSLSNKGIIQANIPAGSTIQRAYLYAASVWNMSPVYGVTFHGNVLSRNSATILSPNNNPAETARWDVTNIIASSFTGGLQDFSIVENGQNDGAVLVVAYSNSSTQGLTSVILDGELSTGGDTVQFDFDSPYTGGDFLVSLASSYSSQPSGQYTQIDVTTNSTNNRRLSTSAGGQDDGEWGDGALMTVGGIGDDPTNPNPFASSSDPSAPRIDDEYYNLALGNSASAAPFISPGDTFLRLTTQNPSNDDNVFGMFITSKFKSTATPVPEPSMTLGIFGIGAIGILLSRRGKKS
;
A
#
# COMPACT_ATOMS: atom_id res chain seq x y z
N MET A 1 47.90 -15.28 -57.16
CA MET A 1 48.10 -13.92 -56.58
C MET A 1 46.74 -13.26 -56.40
N LYS A 2 46.57 -12.60 -55.24
CA LYS A 2 45.41 -11.82 -54.75
C LYS A 2 44.18 -12.60 -54.22
N LYS A 3 44.07 -12.57 -52.90
CA LYS A 3 42.93 -12.95 -52.04
C LYS A 3 41.80 -11.92 -52.18
N LEU A 4 40.54 -12.34 -52.02
CA LEU A 4 39.57 -11.60 -51.21
C LEU A 4 38.52 -12.55 -50.63
N THR A 5 38.59 -12.71 -49.32
CA THR A 5 37.65 -13.37 -48.41
C THR A 5 36.37 -12.56 -48.31
N TYR A 6 35.20 -13.21 -48.43
CA TYR A 6 33.95 -12.68 -47.88
C TYR A 6 33.40 -13.64 -46.84
N SER A 7 33.29 -13.09 -45.63
CA SER A 7 32.69 -13.65 -44.44
C SER A 7 31.19 -13.81 -44.63
N LEU A 8 30.67 -15.02 -44.40
CA LEU A 8 29.25 -15.26 -44.14
C LEU A 8 28.97 -14.89 -42.68
N LEU A 9 28.24 -13.80 -42.45
CA LEU A 9 27.59 -13.54 -41.17
C LEU A 9 26.34 -14.45 -41.05
N PRO A 10 26.09 -15.08 -39.90
CA PRO A 10 24.82 -15.75 -39.64
C PRO A 10 23.72 -14.72 -39.39
N LEU A 11 22.57 -14.98 -40.03
CA LEU A 11 21.29 -14.29 -39.83
C LEU A 11 20.89 -14.38 -38.35
N GLY A 12 20.83 -13.24 -37.66
CA GLY A 12 20.35 -13.16 -36.29
C GLY A 12 18.87 -13.54 -36.20
N ILE A 13 18.57 -14.58 -35.44
CA ILE A 13 17.21 -14.94 -35.04
C ILE A 13 16.75 -13.89 -34.03
N THR A 14 15.77 -13.09 -34.42
CA THR A 14 15.07 -12.16 -33.53
C THR A 14 14.27 -12.99 -32.53
N VAL A 15 14.72 -13.01 -31.27
CA VAL A 15 13.93 -13.52 -30.15
C VAL A 15 12.77 -12.54 -29.96
N GLY A 16 11.56 -13.00 -30.26
CA GLY A 16 10.33 -12.26 -30.00
C GLY A 16 10.19 -12.04 -28.50
N LEU A 17 10.22 -10.77 -28.09
CA LEU A 17 9.84 -10.34 -26.75
C LEU A 17 8.32 -10.53 -26.64
N CYS A 18 7.86 -11.68 -26.16
CA CYS A 18 6.47 -11.85 -25.75
C CYS A 18 6.26 -11.01 -24.49
N LEU A 19 5.72 -9.80 -24.67
CA LEU A 19 5.13 -9.03 -23.59
C LEU A 19 3.89 -9.82 -23.12
N ASN A 20 4.03 -10.58 -22.05
CA ASN A 20 2.88 -11.11 -21.32
C ASN A 20 2.21 -9.92 -20.64
N ILE A 21 1.24 -9.32 -21.32
CA ILE A 21 0.33 -8.34 -20.72
C ILE A 21 -0.70 -9.17 -19.95
N THR A 22 -0.35 -9.57 -18.72
CA THR A 22 -1.35 -10.08 -17.78
C THR A 22 -2.32 -8.92 -17.48
N PRO A 23 -3.64 -9.14 -17.47
CA PRO A 23 -4.55 -8.13 -16.97
C PRO A 23 -4.12 -7.74 -15.55
N ALA A 24 -4.10 -6.45 -15.24
CA ALA A 24 -3.84 -5.97 -13.89
C ALA A 24 -5.00 -6.47 -13.01
N SER A 25 -4.75 -7.50 -12.22
CA SER A 25 -5.67 -7.90 -11.14
C SER A 25 -5.67 -6.80 -10.09
N ALA A 26 -6.82 -6.54 -9.47
CA ALA A 26 -6.84 -5.84 -8.18
C ALA A 26 -5.90 -6.58 -7.22
N SER A 27 -5.01 -5.82 -6.59
CA SER A 27 -3.97 -6.32 -5.69
C SER A 27 -3.20 -5.13 -5.10
N LEU A 28 -2.69 -5.31 -3.89
CA LEU A 28 -1.68 -4.40 -3.34
C LEU A 28 -0.32 -4.76 -3.91
N MET A 29 0.33 -3.78 -4.53
CA MET A 29 1.64 -3.96 -5.15
C MET A 29 2.72 -3.41 -4.23
N ALA A 30 3.83 -4.14 -4.07
CA ALA A 30 4.98 -3.63 -3.33
C ALA A 30 5.60 -2.43 -4.06
N ARG A 31 5.45 -1.24 -3.47
CA ARG A 31 5.97 0.04 -3.99
C ARG A 31 7.33 0.39 -3.45
N ASN A 32 7.58 0.03 -2.22
CA ASN A 32 8.88 0.21 -1.61
C ASN A 32 9.19 -0.95 -0.69
N VAL A 33 10.44 -1.41 -0.78
CA VAL A 33 11.08 -2.28 0.19
C VAL A 33 12.31 -1.53 0.67
N ILE A 34 12.32 -1.15 1.94
CA ILE A 34 13.29 -0.21 2.51
C ILE A 34 14.03 -0.93 3.63
N SER A 35 15.32 -1.22 3.38
CA SER A 35 16.18 -1.83 4.39
C SER A 35 16.59 -0.82 5.46
N ASN A 36 16.77 -1.33 6.67
CA ASN A 36 17.13 -0.57 7.87
C ASN A 36 16.15 0.57 8.17
N ALA A 37 14.86 0.32 7.96
CA ALA A 37 13.81 1.31 8.18
C ALA A 37 12.70 0.77 9.08
N ALA A 38 11.98 1.70 9.71
CA ALA A 38 10.70 1.49 10.36
C ALA A 38 9.67 2.46 9.78
N LEU A 39 8.39 2.19 10.04
CA LEU A 39 7.29 3.04 9.60
C LEU A 39 6.69 3.80 10.79
N SER A 40 6.29 5.04 10.52
CA SER A 40 5.33 5.81 11.31
C SER A 40 4.10 6.00 10.43
N ILE A 41 2.94 5.61 10.93
CA ILE A 41 1.69 5.60 10.16
C ILE A 41 0.62 6.28 11.00
N ASP A 42 -0.20 7.11 10.37
CA ASP A 42 -1.35 7.74 11.03
C ASP A 42 -2.47 7.98 10.03
N GLY A 43 -3.71 7.97 10.53
CA GLY A 43 -4.93 8.21 9.77
C GLY A 43 -5.59 9.54 10.12
N PHE A 44 -6.43 10.03 9.22
CA PHE A 44 -7.28 11.19 9.44
C PHE A 44 -8.56 11.07 8.61
N GLY A 45 -9.72 11.25 9.23
CA GLY A 45 -10.99 11.52 8.57
C GLY A 45 -11.75 12.62 9.33
N SER A 46 -12.45 13.51 8.63
CA SER A 46 -13.33 14.48 9.31
C SER A 46 -14.39 15.05 8.38
N LEU A 47 -15.61 15.17 8.88
CA LEU A 47 -16.71 15.84 8.18
C LEU A 47 -16.49 17.36 8.01
N SER A 48 -15.47 17.92 8.67
CA SER A 48 -15.06 19.32 8.53
C SER A 48 -13.97 19.53 7.47
N ASN A 49 -13.49 18.44 6.85
CA ASN A 49 -12.40 18.39 5.87
C ASN A 49 -11.07 18.98 6.38
N LYS A 50 -10.88 19.14 7.69
CA LYS A 50 -9.65 19.71 8.26
C LYS A 50 -9.30 19.08 9.59
N GLY A 51 -8.00 18.92 9.84
CA GLY A 51 -7.53 18.43 11.13
C GLY A 51 -6.03 18.24 11.15
N ILE A 52 -5.61 17.23 11.89
CA ILE A 52 -4.23 16.86 12.14
C ILE A 52 -4.03 15.42 11.73
N ILE A 53 -2.89 15.15 11.12
CA ILE A 53 -2.31 13.82 10.95
C ILE A 53 -0.88 13.87 11.49
N GLN A 54 -0.40 12.79 12.09
CA GLN A 54 0.79 12.78 12.93
C GLN A 54 1.90 11.91 12.33
N ALA A 55 3.13 12.17 12.78
CA ALA A 55 4.23 11.23 12.63
C ALA A 55 5.03 11.15 13.92
N ASN A 56 5.42 9.95 14.34
CA ASN A 56 6.24 9.69 15.51
C ASN A 56 7.57 9.08 15.11
N ILE A 57 8.59 9.93 14.97
CA ILE A 57 9.90 9.52 14.44
C ILE A 57 11.00 9.94 15.43
N PRO A 58 11.93 9.07 15.82
CA PRO A 58 13.00 9.47 16.74
C PRO A 58 13.84 10.62 16.19
N ALA A 59 14.23 11.56 17.07
CA ALA A 59 15.10 12.68 16.71
C ALA A 59 16.41 12.17 16.07
N GLY A 60 16.89 12.87 15.04
CA GLY A 60 18.09 12.49 14.30
C GLY A 60 17.90 11.34 13.28
N SER A 61 16.67 10.89 13.07
CA SER A 61 16.36 9.94 11.99
C SER A 61 16.46 10.59 10.61
N THR A 62 16.75 9.78 9.59
CA THR A 62 16.67 10.17 8.18
C THR A 62 15.35 9.69 7.59
N ILE A 63 14.60 10.60 6.96
CA ILE A 63 13.38 10.23 6.23
C ILE A 63 13.78 9.56 4.92
N GLN A 64 13.37 8.32 4.73
CA GLN A 64 13.66 7.53 3.53
C GLN A 64 12.60 7.74 2.46
N ARG A 65 11.33 7.70 2.87
CA ARG A 65 10.14 7.96 2.05
C ARG A 65 9.01 8.48 2.93
N ALA A 66 8.17 9.34 2.38
CA ALA A 66 6.88 9.64 2.96
C ALA A 66 5.81 9.74 1.87
N TYR A 67 4.69 9.07 2.09
CA TYR A 67 3.52 9.16 1.22
C TYR A 67 2.32 9.63 2.00
N LEU A 68 1.56 10.54 1.39
CA LEU A 68 0.24 10.90 1.84
C LEU A 68 -0.77 10.28 0.86
N TYR A 69 -1.68 9.50 1.39
CA TYR A 69 -2.80 8.91 0.66
C TYR A 69 -4.06 9.72 0.96
N ALA A 70 -4.99 9.81 0.02
CA ALA A 70 -6.36 10.23 0.27
C ALA A 70 -7.31 9.39 -0.57
N ALA A 71 -8.50 9.11 -0.04
CA ALA A 71 -9.53 8.35 -0.73
C ALA A 71 -10.78 9.21 -0.96
N SER A 72 -11.39 9.10 -2.14
CA SER A 72 -12.70 9.71 -2.37
C SER A 72 -13.76 8.96 -1.57
N VAL A 73 -14.86 9.64 -1.26
CA VAL A 73 -16.08 8.96 -0.82
C VAL A 73 -16.52 7.95 -1.88
N TRP A 74 -17.09 6.82 -1.46
CA TRP A 74 -17.62 5.80 -2.36
C TRP A 74 -18.62 6.36 -3.38
N ASN A 75 -18.49 5.98 -4.65
CA ASN A 75 -19.23 6.53 -5.78
C ASN A 75 -19.04 8.05 -6.02
N MET A 76 -18.07 8.70 -5.37
CA MET A 76 -17.76 10.13 -5.53
C MET A 76 -16.35 10.36 -6.08
N SER A 77 -15.96 9.59 -7.10
CA SER A 77 -14.76 9.87 -7.90
C SER A 77 -14.95 11.14 -8.76
N PRO A 78 -13.92 11.98 -8.94
CA PRO A 78 -12.53 11.80 -8.50
C PRO A 78 -12.25 12.23 -7.06
N VAL A 79 -11.16 11.69 -6.48
CA VAL A 79 -10.62 12.16 -5.20
C VAL A 79 -10.15 13.61 -5.31
N TYR A 80 -10.42 14.42 -4.29
CA TYR A 80 -9.95 15.80 -4.24
C TYR A 80 -8.50 15.90 -3.77
N GLY A 81 -7.80 16.94 -4.23
CA GLY A 81 -6.48 17.26 -3.69
C GLY A 81 -6.56 17.71 -2.23
N VAL A 82 -5.40 17.82 -1.58
CA VAL A 82 -5.29 18.19 -0.16
C VAL A 82 -4.31 19.36 0.01
N THR A 83 -4.45 20.11 1.10
CA THR A 83 -3.43 21.04 1.58
C THR A 83 -2.78 20.41 2.81
N PHE A 84 -1.54 19.95 2.66
CA PHE A 84 -0.80 19.23 3.68
C PHE A 84 0.34 20.09 4.22
N HIS A 85 0.26 20.42 5.51
CA HIS A 85 1.24 21.24 6.22
C HIS A 85 1.55 22.55 5.48
N GLY A 86 0.50 23.22 4.98
CA GLY A 86 0.59 24.46 4.21
C GLY A 86 0.97 24.28 2.71
N ASN A 87 1.26 23.06 2.26
CA ASN A 87 1.58 22.76 0.86
C ASN A 87 0.34 22.26 0.12
N VAL A 88 0.00 22.89 -1.00
CA VAL A 88 -1.12 22.44 -1.84
C VAL A 88 -0.67 21.25 -2.70
N LEU A 89 -1.29 20.10 -2.47
CA LEU A 89 -1.11 18.86 -3.22
C LEU A 89 -2.31 18.67 -4.16
N SER A 90 -2.14 19.11 -5.41
CA SER A 90 -3.19 18.99 -6.42
C SER A 90 -3.42 17.53 -6.82
N ARG A 91 -4.65 17.16 -7.20
CA ARG A 91 -4.92 15.83 -7.77
C ARG A 91 -4.04 15.52 -8.99
N ASN A 92 -3.76 16.53 -9.82
CA ASN A 92 -2.95 16.36 -11.03
C ASN A 92 -1.48 15.99 -10.74
N SER A 93 -0.99 16.26 -9.54
CA SER A 93 0.35 15.84 -9.09
C SER A 93 0.33 14.51 -8.32
N ALA A 94 -0.84 13.90 -8.13
CA ALA A 94 -0.98 12.63 -7.47
C ALA A 94 -0.69 11.45 -8.42
N THR A 95 -0.28 10.32 -7.85
CA THR A 95 -0.44 9.01 -8.48
C THR A 95 -1.81 8.47 -8.09
N ILE A 96 -2.69 8.20 -9.05
CA ILE A 96 -3.93 7.47 -8.78
C ILE A 96 -3.58 5.98 -8.70
N LEU A 97 -3.98 5.32 -7.61
CA LEU A 97 -3.69 3.92 -7.39
C LEU A 97 -4.45 3.06 -8.41
N SER A 98 -3.77 2.05 -8.94
CA SER A 98 -4.33 1.10 -9.91
C SER A 98 -4.72 -0.21 -9.20
N PRO A 99 -5.76 -0.93 -9.68
CA PRO A 99 -6.43 -0.71 -10.97
C PRO A 99 -7.46 0.42 -11.04
N ASN A 100 -7.88 1.06 -9.94
CA ASN A 100 -8.94 2.07 -9.90
C ASN A 100 -10.28 1.52 -10.42
N ASN A 101 -10.62 0.30 -9.99
CA ASN A 101 -11.85 -0.41 -10.40
C ASN A 101 -12.96 -0.31 -9.34
N ASN A 102 -12.60 0.04 -8.11
CA ASN A 102 -13.53 0.32 -7.03
C ASN A 102 -14.28 1.64 -7.29
N PRO A 103 -15.51 1.79 -6.76
CA PRO A 103 -16.23 3.06 -6.80
C PRO A 103 -15.57 4.23 -6.03
N ALA A 104 -14.63 3.92 -5.13
CA ALA A 104 -13.75 4.91 -4.51
C ALA A 104 -12.42 4.98 -5.25
N GLU A 105 -11.91 6.20 -5.45
CA GLU A 105 -10.59 6.46 -6.03
C GLU A 105 -9.59 6.82 -4.92
N THR A 106 -8.43 6.17 -4.89
CA THR A 106 -7.35 6.52 -3.97
C THR A 106 -6.20 7.20 -4.70
N ALA A 107 -5.74 8.34 -4.16
CA ALA A 107 -4.58 9.08 -4.63
C ALA A 107 -3.43 8.97 -3.64
N ARG A 108 -2.20 8.99 -4.17
CA ARG A 108 -0.94 9.03 -3.40
C ARG A 108 -0.08 10.22 -3.85
N TRP A 109 0.44 10.97 -2.90
CA TRP A 109 1.47 12.00 -3.11
C TRP A 109 2.77 11.63 -2.40
N ASP A 110 3.91 11.87 -3.05
CA ASP A 110 5.22 11.82 -2.39
C ASP A 110 5.43 13.13 -1.61
N VAL A 111 5.38 13.02 -0.28
CA VAL A 111 5.55 14.14 0.66
C VAL A 111 6.90 14.05 1.41
N THR A 112 7.83 13.22 0.92
CA THR A 112 9.14 12.99 1.56
C THR A 112 9.86 14.28 1.88
N ASN A 113 9.92 15.22 0.93
CA ASN A 113 10.60 16.50 1.12
C ASN A 113 9.88 17.42 2.11
N ILE A 114 8.55 17.35 2.19
CA ILE A 114 7.78 18.13 3.16
C ILE A 114 8.16 17.66 4.56
N ILE A 115 8.00 16.36 4.83
CA ILE A 115 8.33 15.76 6.14
C ILE A 115 9.81 15.98 6.49
N ALA A 116 10.74 15.71 5.58
CA ALA A 116 12.17 15.86 5.84
C ALA A 116 12.58 17.32 6.17
N SER A 117 11.86 18.31 5.64
CA SER A 117 12.15 19.72 5.87
C SER A 117 11.59 20.27 7.17
N SER A 118 10.54 19.65 7.72
CA SER A 118 9.79 20.18 8.86
C SER A 118 9.86 19.31 10.12
N PHE A 119 10.31 18.06 10.00
CA PHE A 119 10.33 17.13 11.12
C PHE A 119 11.47 17.41 12.10
N THR A 120 11.18 17.39 13.40
CA THR A 120 12.15 17.76 14.46
C THR A 120 12.47 16.65 15.47
N GLY A 121 11.66 15.60 15.54
CA GLY A 121 11.82 14.48 16.49
C GLY A 121 10.57 14.26 17.36
N GLY A 122 10.29 13.01 17.70
CA GLY A 122 9.14 12.60 18.50
C GLY A 122 7.83 12.58 17.72
N LEU A 123 6.71 12.59 18.46
CA LEU A 123 5.36 12.76 17.91
C LEU A 123 5.18 14.21 17.45
N GLN A 124 4.81 14.40 16.19
CA GLN A 124 4.64 15.72 15.58
C GLN A 124 3.36 15.77 14.74
N ASP A 125 2.65 16.88 14.88
CA ASP A 125 1.39 17.17 14.20
C ASP A 125 1.64 17.84 12.84
N PHE A 126 0.89 17.42 11.83
CA PHE A 126 0.83 18.04 10.52
C PHE A 126 -0.61 18.43 10.19
N SER A 127 -0.83 19.70 9.88
CA SER A 127 -2.16 20.14 9.45
C SER A 127 -2.52 19.53 8.10
N ILE A 128 -3.78 19.11 7.97
CA ILE A 128 -4.34 18.64 6.72
C ILE A 128 -5.69 19.32 6.48
N VAL A 129 -5.92 19.69 5.22
CA VAL A 129 -7.21 20.17 4.74
C VAL A 129 -7.52 19.46 3.43
N GLU A 130 -8.66 18.80 3.34
CA GLU A 130 -9.16 18.22 2.11
C GLU A 130 -9.87 19.31 1.30
N ASN A 131 -9.44 19.51 0.04
CA ASN A 131 -9.95 20.62 -0.78
C ASN A 131 -11.35 20.35 -1.37
N GLY A 132 -11.95 19.22 -1.00
CA GLY A 132 -13.30 18.76 -1.30
C GLY A 132 -13.62 17.60 -0.36
N GLN A 133 -14.74 16.92 -0.60
CA GLN A 133 -15.17 15.81 0.27
C GLN A 133 -14.43 14.52 -0.15
N ASN A 134 -13.51 14.10 0.71
CA ASN A 134 -12.80 12.83 0.67
C ASN A 134 -13.18 12.05 1.95
N ASP A 135 -13.01 10.74 1.98
CA ASP A 135 -13.26 9.96 3.21
C ASP A 135 -12.16 10.17 4.26
N GLY A 136 -10.99 10.63 3.83
CA GLY A 136 -9.86 10.89 4.71
C GLY A 136 -8.52 10.73 4.01
N ALA A 137 -7.47 10.74 4.82
CA ALA A 137 -6.10 10.60 4.42
C ALA A 137 -5.30 9.68 5.35
N VAL A 138 -4.22 9.11 4.82
CA VAL A 138 -3.26 8.28 5.57
C VAL A 138 -1.85 8.77 5.28
N LEU A 139 -1.07 9.04 6.33
CA LEU A 139 0.34 9.42 6.22
C LEU A 139 1.21 8.22 6.58
N VAL A 140 2.07 7.80 5.65
CA VAL A 140 3.06 6.74 5.88
C VAL A 140 4.44 7.32 5.74
N VAL A 141 5.23 7.29 6.80
CA VAL A 141 6.62 7.78 6.81
C VAL A 141 7.57 6.64 7.14
N ALA A 142 8.43 6.29 6.18
CA ALA A 142 9.55 5.42 6.40
C ALA A 142 10.78 6.22 6.83
N TYR A 143 11.38 5.85 7.95
CA TYR A 143 12.56 6.50 8.51
C TYR A 143 13.63 5.50 8.87
N SER A 144 14.89 5.96 8.94
CA SER A 144 16.02 5.15 9.38
C SER A 144 16.88 5.86 10.42
N ASN A 145 17.44 5.08 11.33
CA ASN A 145 18.42 5.49 12.32
C ASN A 145 19.19 4.25 12.84
N SER A 146 19.90 4.36 13.96
CA SER A 146 20.63 3.23 14.54
C SER A 146 19.73 2.14 15.12
N SER A 147 18.51 2.45 15.59
CA SER A 147 17.58 1.46 16.14
C SER A 147 16.79 0.71 15.07
N THR A 148 16.72 1.22 13.84
CA THR A 148 16.06 0.53 12.72
C THR A 148 16.97 -0.46 11.98
N GLN A 149 18.23 -0.60 12.40
CA GLN A 149 19.18 -1.51 11.77
C GLN A 149 18.70 -2.97 11.82
N GLY A 150 18.70 -3.63 10.66
CA GLY A 150 18.21 -5.01 10.51
C GLY A 150 16.69 -5.15 10.36
N LEU A 151 15.93 -4.05 10.44
CA LEU A 151 14.52 -4.03 10.04
C LEU A 151 14.40 -3.85 8.52
N THR A 152 13.29 -4.31 7.98
CA THR A 152 12.82 -4.02 6.63
C THR A 152 11.40 -3.49 6.73
N SER A 153 11.16 -2.34 6.10
CA SER A 153 9.82 -1.81 5.91
C SER A 153 9.35 -2.01 4.48
N VAL A 154 8.08 -2.36 4.32
CA VAL A 154 7.45 -2.54 3.01
C VAL A 154 6.19 -1.68 2.95
N ILE A 155 6.06 -0.93 1.88
CA ILE A 155 4.85 -0.17 1.56
C ILE A 155 4.21 -0.85 0.36
N LEU A 156 3.05 -1.47 0.58
CA LEU A 156 2.21 -2.01 -0.46
C LEU A 156 0.98 -1.13 -0.60
N ASP A 157 0.72 -0.68 -1.82
CA ASP A 157 -0.49 0.08 -2.12
C ASP A 157 -1.05 -0.31 -3.49
N GLY A 158 -2.31 0.05 -3.67
CA GLY A 158 -3.09 -0.30 -4.84
C GLY A 158 -4.55 -0.26 -4.44
N GLU A 159 -5.24 -1.34 -4.77
CA GLU A 159 -6.65 -1.51 -4.47
C GLU A 159 -6.92 -3.00 -4.44
N LEU A 160 -7.54 -3.48 -3.36
CA LEU A 160 -8.13 -4.80 -3.31
C LEU A 160 -9.51 -4.78 -3.98
N SER A 161 -9.85 -5.88 -4.64
CA SER A 161 -11.20 -6.16 -5.12
C SER A 161 -12.20 -6.00 -3.99
N THR A 162 -13.39 -5.47 -4.31
CA THR A 162 -14.47 -5.29 -3.34
C THR A 162 -14.92 -6.61 -2.70
N GLY A 163 -14.72 -7.76 -3.33
CA GLY A 163 -15.00 -9.07 -2.72
C GLY A 163 -13.91 -9.58 -1.78
N GLY A 164 -12.77 -8.89 -1.70
CA GLY A 164 -11.52 -9.37 -1.12
C GLY A 164 -10.57 -9.97 -2.16
N ASP A 165 -9.33 -10.18 -1.74
CA ASP A 165 -8.21 -10.57 -2.60
C ASP A 165 -7.16 -11.36 -1.84
N THR A 166 -6.16 -11.86 -2.55
CA THR A 166 -4.98 -12.47 -1.95
C THR A 166 -3.73 -11.65 -2.23
N VAL A 167 -3.04 -11.23 -1.17
CA VAL A 167 -1.73 -10.57 -1.26
C VAL A 167 -0.68 -11.51 -0.69
N GLN A 168 0.32 -11.86 -1.50
CA GLN A 168 1.46 -12.65 -1.06
C GLN A 168 2.74 -11.84 -1.21
N PHE A 169 3.57 -11.91 -0.18
CA PHE A 169 4.88 -11.32 -0.13
C PHE A 169 5.90 -12.39 0.25
N ASP A 170 6.82 -12.67 -0.67
CA ASP A 170 7.88 -13.66 -0.50
C ASP A 170 9.14 -13.00 0.11
N PHE A 171 9.79 -13.71 1.02
CA PHE A 171 11.05 -13.26 1.63
C PHE A 171 12.24 -13.89 0.90
N ASP A 172 13.27 -13.09 0.67
CA ASP A 172 14.53 -13.56 0.12
C ASP A 172 15.32 -14.43 1.09
N SER A 173 15.08 -14.21 2.38
CA SER A 173 15.65 -15.01 3.45
C SER A 173 14.55 -15.25 4.47
N PRO A 174 14.52 -16.43 5.10
CA PRO A 174 13.49 -16.75 6.07
C PRO A 174 13.39 -15.69 7.17
N TYR A 175 12.17 -15.48 7.66
CA TYR A 175 11.92 -14.66 8.83
C TYR A 175 12.78 -15.14 10.00
N THR A 176 13.41 -14.19 10.70
CA THR A 176 14.42 -14.50 11.73
C THR A 176 13.90 -14.35 13.16
N GLY A 177 12.66 -13.88 13.34
CA GLY A 177 12.06 -13.59 14.64
C GLY A 177 12.09 -12.09 14.99
N GLY A 178 11.47 -11.73 16.13
CA GLY A 178 11.19 -10.35 16.51
C GLY A 178 9.70 -10.03 16.37
N ASP A 179 9.36 -8.74 16.28
CA ASP A 179 8.01 -8.32 15.92
C ASP A 179 7.82 -8.39 14.41
N PHE A 180 6.60 -8.72 13.99
CA PHE A 180 6.19 -8.66 12.59
C PHE A 180 4.94 -7.79 12.50
N LEU A 181 5.16 -6.48 12.33
CA LEU A 181 4.12 -5.48 12.38
C LEU A 181 3.49 -5.32 10.99
N VAL A 182 2.16 -5.37 10.93
CA VAL A 182 1.35 -5.18 9.73
C VAL A 182 0.29 -4.15 10.06
N SER A 183 0.15 -3.14 9.20
CA SER A 183 -0.93 -2.16 9.22
C SER A 183 -1.73 -2.27 7.93
N LEU A 184 -3.04 -2.13 8.02
CA LEU A 184 -3.94 -2.04 6.88
C LEU A 184 -4.60 -0.66 6.84
N ALA A 185 -4.78 -0.11 5.65
CA ALA A 185 -5.54 1.12 5.45
C ALA A 185 -6.79 0.86 4.62
N SER A 186 -7.92 1.36 5.12
CA SER A 186 -9.23 1.21 4.48
C SER A 186 -10.02 2.52 4.56
N SER A 187 -10.76 2.83 3.50
CA SER A 187 -11.76 3.89 3.51
C SER A 187 -13.16 3.34 3.26
N TYR A 188 -14.18 4.16 3.52
CA TYR A 188 -15.58 3.80 3.36
C TYR A 188 -16.02 2.57 4.16
N SER A 189 -15.39 2.35 5.31
CA SER A 189 -15.80 1.33 6.27
C SER A 189 -16.35 2.00 7.51
N SER A 190 -17.47 1.52 8.03
CA SER A 190 -18.09 2.08 9.24
C SER A 190 -18.44 0.97 10.23
N GLN A 191 -18.08 1.14 11.50
CA GLN A 191 -18.46 0.25 12.60
C GLN A 191 -18.90 1.01 13.87
N PRO A 192 -19.98 0.58 14.56
CA PRO A 192 -20.64 -0.71 14.41
C PRO A 192 -21.58 -0.82 13.20
N SER A 193 -21.32 -1.76 12.28
CA SER A 193 -22.17 -2.03 11.12
C SER A 193 -21.92 -3.42 10.51
N GLY A 194 -22.52 -3.69 9.35
CA GLY A 194 -22.24 -4.87 8.52
C GLY A 194 -21.09 -4.68 7.52
N GLN A 195 -20.39 -3.54 7.55
CA GLN A 195 -19.19 -3.25 6.75
C GLN A 195 -17.95 -3.71 7.50
N TYR A 196 -17.20 -4.61 6.88
CA TYR A 196 -15.97 -5.16 7.43
C TYR A 196 -15.24 -6.03 6.40
N THR A 197 -13.94 -6.17 6.64
CA THR A 197 -13.05 -7.06 5.94
C THR A 197 -12.60 -8.17 6.90
N GLN A 198 -12.66 -9.40 6.42
CA GLN A 198 -12.07 -10.57 7.09
C GLN A 198 -10.66 -10.78 6.57
N ILE A 199 -9.75 -11.19 7.45
CA ILE A 199 -8.34 -11.42 7.11
C ILE A 199 -7.91 -12.79 7.63
N ASP A 200 -7.44 -13.65 6.72
CA ASP A 200 -6.79 -14.90 7.04
C ASP A 200 -5.31 -14.85 6.69
N VAL A 201 -4.46 -15.42 7.56
CA VAL A 201 -3.01 -15.48 7.38
C VAL A 201 -2.58 -16.88 6.96
N THR A 202 -1.67 -16.95 5.98
CA THR A 202 -0.97 -18.18 5.60
C THR A 202 0.54 -17.93 5.48
N THR A 203 1.33 -18.83 6.06
CA THR A 203 2.80 -18.90 5.98
C THR A 203 3.22 -20.36 5.80
N ASN A 204 4.50 -20.71 5.96
CA ASN A 204 4.90 -22.11 6.05
C ASN A 204 4.40 -22.78 7.34
N SER A 205 4.30 -22.02 8.43
CA SER A 205 3.89 -22.49 9.77
C SER A 205 2.40 -22.33 10.07
N THR A 206 1.71 -21.44 9.37
CA THR A 206 0.28 -21.16 9.56
C THR A 206 -0.49 -21.43 8.28
N ASN A 207 -1.61 -22.16 8.36
CA ASN A 207 -2.45 -22.45 7.20
C ASN A 207 -3.84 -21.82 7.33
N ASN A 208 -4.09 -20.75 6.57
CA ASN A 208 -5.37 -20.03 6.48
C ASN A 208 -6.05 -19.79 7.84
N ARG A 209 -5.33 -19.16 8.78
CA ARG A 209 -5.82 -18.88 10.13
C ARG A 209 -6.37 -17.46 10.20
N ARG A 210 -7.60 -17.33 10.71
CA ARG A 210 -8.28 -16.04 10.95
C ARG A 210 -7.46 -15.14 11.87
N LEU A 211 -7.10 -13.97 11.34
CA LEU A 211 -6.56 -12.84 12.09
C LEU A 211 -7.69 -11.97 12.62
N SER A 212 -8.59 -11.53 11.74
CA SER A 212 -9.73 -10.67 12.08
C SER A 212 -10.98 -10.96 11.25
N THR A 213 -12.16 -10.81 11.87
CA THR A 213 -13.48 -10.83 11.22
C THR A 213 -14.12 -9.44 11.16
N SER A 214 -13.43 -8.41 11.63
CA SER A 214 -13.99 -7.08 11.83
C SER A 214 -13.04 -5.97 11.40
N ALA A 215 -12.08 -6.24 10.51
CA ALA A 215 -11.18 -5.18 10.06
C ALA A 215 -11.96 -4.11 9.30
N GLY A 216 -11.64 -2.84 9.51
CA GLY A 216 -12.37 -1.70 8.98
C GLY A 216 -12.95 -0.82 10.09
N GLY A 217 -13.92 0.02 9.73
CA GLY A 217 -14.44 1.07 10.60
C GLY A 217 -13.82 2.45 10.32
N GLN A 218 -14.11 3.37 11.24
CA GLN A 218 -13.82 4.81 11.11
C GLN A 218 -13.14 5.34 12.38
N ASP A 219 -12.23 4.56 12.94
CA ASP A 219 -11.60 4.87 14.20
C ASP A 219 -10.57 6.00 14.12
N ASP A 220 -10.04 6.28 12.91
CA ASP A 220 -9.27 7.48 12.56
C ASP A 220 -10.11 8.62 11.99
N GLY A 221 -11.43 8.47 12.01
CA GLY A 221 -12.36 9.37 11.36
C GLY A 221 -13.61 9.67 12.18
N GLU A 222 -14.72 9.92 11.48
CA GLU A 222 -16.01 10.23 12.06
C GLU A 222 -17.11 9.38 11.43
N TRP A 223 -18.22 9.17 12.14
CA TRP A 223 -19.37 8.43 11.62
C TRP A 223 -20.12 9.21 10.54
N GLY A 224 -19.63 9.15 9.30
CA GLY A 224 -20.33 9.65 8.12
C GLY A 224 -19.46 9.68 6.87
N ASP A 225 -20.12 9.51 5.71
CA ASP A 225 -19.51 9.63 4.39
C ASP A 225 -18.73 10.95 4.26
N GLY A 226 -17.45 10.87 3.87
CA GLY A 226 -16.53 12.00 3.93
C GLY A 226 -15.66 12.04 5.20
N ALA A 227 -15.69 10.97 6.01
CA ALA A 227 -14.82 10.81 7.17
C ALA A 227 -14.59 9.33 7.54
N LEU A 228 -14.98 8.38 6.69
CA LEU A 228 -14.86 6.95 6.97
C LEU A 228 -13.44 6.47 6.62
N MET A 229 -12.53 6.60 7.58
CA MET A 229 -11.11 6.25 7.43
C MET A 229 -10.61 5.45 8.63
N THR A 230 -9.79 4.45 8.35
CA THR A 230 -9.02 3.68 9.35
C THR A 230 -7.67 3.26 8.78
N VAL A 231 -6.64 3.29 9.62
CA VAL A 231 -5.35 2.68 9.38
C VAL A 231 -4.63 2.32 10.68
N GLY A 232 -4.06 1.11 10.74
CA GLY A 232 -3.24 0.73 11.90
C GLY A 232 -1.97 1.58 12.03
N GLY A 233 -1.75 2.22 13.17
CA GLY A 233 -0.69 3.19 13.33
C GLY A 233 -0.56 3.80 14.73
N ILE A 234 -0.42 5.12 14.78
CA ILE A 234 -0.22 5.87 16.02
C ILE A 234 -1.52 5.88 16.82
N GLY A 235 -1.45 5.43 18.07
CA GLY A 235 -2.62 5.38 18.96
C GLY A 235 -3.19 3.98 19.12
N ASP A 236 -2.82 3.05 18.24
CA ASP A 236 -3.36 1.70 18.19
C ASP A 236 -2.51 0.68 18.95
N ASP A 237 -3.14 -0.44 19.31
CA ASP A 237 -2.50 -1.56 19.97
C ASP A 237 -2.12 -2.65 18.95
N PRO A 238 -0.83 -3.02 18.79
CA PRO A 238 -0.42 -4.08 17.87
C PRO A 238 -0.83 -5.50 18.31
N THR A 239 -1.53 -5.67 19.44
CA THR A 239 -2.05 -6.97 19.85
C THR A 239 -3.17 -7.42 18.91
N ASN A 240 -3.06 -8.66 18.41
CA ASN A 240 -4.03 -9.15 17.45
C ASN A 240 -5.43 -9.26 18.10
N PRO A 241 -6.49 -8.80 17.42
CA PRO A 241 -7.84 -8.75 17.97
C PRO A 241 -8.40 -10.14 18.22
N ASN A 242 -9.56 -10.21 18.88
CA ASN A 242 -10.33 -11.44 18.89
C ASN A 242 -10.74 -11.77 17.45
N PRO A 243 -10.32 -12.92 16.88
CA PRO A 243 -10.56 -13.23 15.47
C PRO A 243 -12.03 -13.38 15.12
N PHE A 244 -12.92 -13.49 16.11
CA PHE A 244 -14.36 -13.60 15.95
C PHE A 244 -15.12 -12.41 16.56
N ALA A 245 -14.44 -11.29 16.83
CA ALA A 245 -15.10 -10.05 17.17
C ALA A 245 -16.09 -9.66 16.06
N SER A 246 -17.25 -9.15 16.46
CA SER A 246 -18.29 -8.73 15.53
C SER A 246 -18.08 -7.27 15.16
N SER A 247 -18.05 -6.95 13.87
CA SER A 247 -18.05 -5.56 13.36
C SER A 247 -19.27 -4.74 13.81
N SER A 248 -20.29 -5.39 14.38
CA SER A 248 -21.48 -4.75 14.95
C SER A 248 -21.44 -4.67 16.50
N ASP A 249 -20.31 -5.00 17.13
CA ASP A 249 -20.16 -4.88 18.57
C ASP A 249 -20.23 -3.40 19.00
N PRO A 250 -20.93 -3.06 20.10
CA PRO A 250 -20.99 -1.67 20.58
C PRO A 250 -19.65 -1.02 20.93
N SER A 251 -18.59 -1.80 21.11
CA SER A 251 -17.23 -1.30 21.32
C SER A 251 -16.48 -0.93 20.03
N ALA A 252 -17.06 -1.23 18.86
CA ALA A 252 -16.53 -0.78 17.58
C ALA A 252 -16.60 0.77 17.46
N PRO A 253 -15.73 1.41 16.66
CA PRO A 253 -14.81 0.80 15.69
C PRO A 253 -13.51 0.23 16.29
N ARG A 254 -13.17 0.54 17.56
CA ARG A 254 -11.89 0.18 18.23
C ARG A 254 -11.77 -1.29 18.69
N ILE A 255 -12.45 -2.23 18.02
CA ILE A 255 -12.37 -3.68 18.33
C ILE A 255 -11.29 -4.39 17.52
N ASP A 256 -10.98 -3.81 16.38
CA ASP A 256 -9.86 -4.07 15.51
C ASP A 256 -9.31 -2.67 15.20
N ASP A 257 -8.03 -2.47 15.43
CA ASP A 257 -7.37 -1.17 15.18
C ASP A 257 -6.45 -1.28 13.95
N GLU A 258 -6.69 -2.28 13.08
CA GLU A 258 -5.97 -2.53 11.82
C GLU A 258 -4.44 -2.69 11.95
N TYR A 259 -3.94 -2.80 13.17
CA TYR A 259 -2.52 -2.90 13.53
C TYR A 259 -2.22 -4.23 14.22
N TYR A 260 -1.42 -5.05 13.55
CA TYR A 260 -1.23 -6.44 13.93
C TYR A 260 0.24 -6.76 14.16
N ASN A 261 0.53 -7.55 15.18
CA ASN A 261 1.83 -8.22 15.33
C ASN A 261 1.69 -9.72 15.05
N LEU A 262 2.06 -10.13 13.83
CA LEU A 262 1.95 -11.54 13.41
C LEU A 262 2.93 -12.47 14.14
N ALA A 263 3.93 -11.93 14.83
CA ALA A 263 4.78 -12.71 15.72
C ALA A 263 4.07 -13.13 17.01
N LEU A 264 2.84 -12.66 17.23
CA LEU A 264 1.95 -13.06 18.31
C LEU A 264 0.81 -13.94 17.79
N GLY A 265 0.14 -14.63 18.72
CA GLY A 265 -1.15 -15.27 18.47
C GLY A 265 -2.31 -14.31 18.72
N ASN A 266 -3.50 -14.87 18.93
CA ASN A 266 -4.69 -14.13 19.35
C ASN A 266 -5.47 -14.93 20.41
N SER A 267 -6.67 -14.44 20.78
CA SER A 267 -7.49 -15.06 21.83
C SER A 267 -7.96 -16.48 21.51
N ALA A 268 -8.08 -16.85 20.23
CA ALA A 268 -8.46 -18.21 19.82
C ALA A 268 -7.26 -19.17 19.81
N SER A 269 -6.04 -18.66 19.59
CA SER A 269 -4.82 -19.45 19.55
C SER A 269 -3.60 -18.60 19.86
N ALA A 270 -2.93 -18.91 20.97
CA ALA A 270 -1.70 -18.21 21.40
C ALA A 270 -0.47 -18.50 20.51
N ALA A 271 -0.56 -19.46 19.58
CA ALA A 271 0.53 -19.72 18.63
C ALA A 271 0.73 -18.51 17.71
N PRO A 272 1.98 -18.14 17.37
CA PRO A 272 2.24 -17.00 16.48
C PRO A 272 1.70 -17.25 15.06
N PHE A 273 1.31 -16.19 14.36
CA PHE A 273 0.91 -16.30 12.95
C PHE A 273 2.10 -16.52 12.02
N ILE A 274 3.27 -15.98 12.37
CA ILE A 274 4.52 -16.17 11.64
C ILE A 274 5.63 -16.66 12.59
N SER A 275 6.39 -17.65 12.14
CA SER A 275 7.45 -18.28 12.93
C SER A 275 8.82 -18.16 12.25
N PRO A 276 9.93 -18.12 13.01
CA PRO A 276 11.26 -18.15 12.41
C PRO A 276 11.43 -19.34 11.45
N GLY A 277 11.92 -19.08 10.24
CA GLY A 277 11.99 -20.07 9.17
C GLY A 277 10.90 -19.95 8.11
N ASP A 278 9.81 -19.22 8.36
CA ASP A 278 8.82 -18.91 7.32
C ASP A 278 9.46 -18.08 6.20
N THR A 279 9.13 -18.38 4.95
CA THR A 279 9.71 -17.78 3.74
C THR A 279 8.73 -16.89 2.98
N PHE A 280 7.49 -16.81 3.41
CA PHE A 280 6.49 -15.92 2.82
C PHE A 280 5.44 -15.54 3.86
N LEU A 281 4.76 -14.42 3.60
CA LEU A 281 3.50 -14.06 4.21
C LEU A 281 2.44 -13.96 3.11
N ARG A 282 1.29 -14.60 3.33
CA ARG A 282 0.11 -14.41 2.50
C ARG A 282 -1.07 -14.00 3.36
N LEU A 283 -1.72 -12.91 2.98
CA LEU A 283 -2.99 -12.48 3.53
C LEU A 283 -4.08 -12.73 2.49
N THR A 284 -5.13 -13.42 2.92
CA THR A 284 -6.37 -13.57 2.15
C THR A 284 -7.42 -12.70 2.80
N THR A 285 -7.98 -11.77 2.05
CA THR A 285 -9.08 -10.94 2.51
C THR A 285 -10.40 -11.40 1.91
N GLN A 286 -11.48 -11.14 2.64
CA GLN A 286 -12.84 -11.24 2.15
C GLN A 286 -13.60 -10.01 2.67
N ASN A 287 -14.29 -9.29 1.80
CA ASN A 287 -15.12 -8.15 2.19
C ASN A 287 -16.59 -8.50 1.88
N PRO A 288 -17.37 -8.98 2.87
CA PRO A 288 -18.75 -9.40 2.63
C PRO A 288 -19.70 -8.26 2.27
N SER A 289 -19.41 -7.02 2.67
CA SER A 289 -20.24 -5.86 2.33
C SER A 289 -19.99 -5.34 0.92
N ASN A 290 -18.82 -5.65 0.33
CA ASN A 290 -18.37 -5.20 -0.98
C ASN A 290 -18.20 -3.68 -1.12
N ASP A 291 -18.03 -2.98 -0.01
CA ASP A 291 -17.90 -1.53 0.02
C ASP A 291 -16.72 -0.99 0.83
N ASP A 292 -15.99 -1.82 1.60
CA ASP A 292 -14.67 -1.40 2.09
C ASP A 292 -13.67 -1.18 0.93
N ASN A 293 -13.02 -0.02 0.94
CA ASN A 293 -11.93 0.31 0.03
C ASN A 293 -10.56 0.10 0.71
N VAL A 294 -10.08 -1.15 0.72
CA VAL A 294 -8.74 -1.48 1.24
C VAL A 294 -7.68 -1.14 0.20
N PHE A 295 -6.87 -0.11 0.47
CA PHE A 295 -5.94 0.47 -0.50
C PHE A 295 -4.46 0.39 -0.09
N GLY A 296 -4.17 0.03 1.17
CA GLY A 296 -2.80 0.00 1.70
C GLY A 296 -2.54 -1.14 2.66
N MET A 297 -1.33 -1.68 2.60
CA MET A 297 -0.76 -2.58 3.59
C MET A 297 0.70 -2.20 3.85
N PHE A 298 1.06 -2.06 5.11
CA PHE A 298 2.36 -1.55 5.52
C PHE A 298 3.00 -2.52 6.52
N ILE A 299 4.23 -2.96 6.23
CA ILE A 299 4.91 -3.99 7.02
C ILE A 299 6.20 -3.44 7.59
N THR A 300 6.51 -3.75 8.85
CA THR A 300 7.85 -3.57 9.44
C THR A 300 8.26 -4.81 10.22
N SER A 301 9.38 -5.45 9.84
CA SER A 301 9.88 -6.62 10.56
C SER A 301 11.35 -6.95 10.22
N LYS A 302 11.90 -7.99 10.87
CA LYS A 302 13.25 -8.53 10.64
C LYS A 302 13.25 -9.66 9.61
N PHE A 303 13.16 -9.29 8.35
CA PHE A 303 13.40 -10.18 7.21
C PHE A 303 14.25 -9.46 6.16
N LYS A 304 14.75 -10.22 5.17
CA LYS A 304 15.36 -9.66 3.96
C LYS A 304 14.44 -9.89 2.78
N SER A 305 14.32 -8.89 1.92
CA SER A 305 13.65 -9.00 0.63
C SER A 305 14.39 -8.13 -0.38
N THR A 306 14.63 -8.65 -1.57
CA THR A 306 15.11 -7.91 -2.76
C THR A 306 13.98 -7.71 -3.74
N ALA A 307 12.72 -7.96 -3.35
CA ALA A 307 11.56 -7.73 -4.20
C ALA A 307 11.71 -6.36 -4.85
N THR A 308 11.90 -6.37 -6.17
CA THR A 308 12.03 -5.15 -6.93
C THR A 308 10.68 -4.48 -6.92
N PRO A 309 10.57 -3.25 -6.41
CA PRO A 309 9.32 -2.50 -6.48
C PRO A 309 8.74 -2.57 -7.88
N VAL A 310 7.44 -2.78 -7.99
CA VAL A 310 6.78 -2.74 -9.29
C VAL A 310 6.88 -1.30 -9.80
N PRO A 311 7.56 -1.03 -10.92
CA PRO A 311 7.63 0.32 -11.47
C PRO A 311 6.21 0.77 -11.83
N GLU A 312 5.85 1.99 -11.43
CA GLU A 312 4.57 2.56 -11.84
C GLU A 312 4.50 2.58 -13.38
N PRO A 313 3.35 2.23 -13.99
CA PRO A 313 3.18 2.40 -15.42
C PRO A 313 3.30 3.89 -15.75
N SER A 314 4.47 4.31 -16.24
CA SER A 314 4.64 5.66 -16.77
C SER A 314 3.73 5.75 -18.00
N MET A 315 2.60 6.43 -17.88
CA MET A 315 1.63 6.66 -18.97
C MET A 315 2.21 7.45 -20.17
N THR A 316 3.52 7.69 -20.25
CA THR A 316 4.10 8.64 -21.21
C THR A 316 4.81 8.01 -22.42
N LEU A 317 5.28 6.76 -22.42
CA LEU A 317 6.12 6.27 -23.52
C LEU A 317 5.91 4.78 -23.82
N GLY A 318 5.10 4.46 -24.85
CA GLY A 318 5.02 3.06 -25.31
C GLY A 318 4.28 2.77 -26.61
N ILE A 319 3.30 3.59 -27.01
CA ILE A 319 2.46 3.25 -28.20
C ILE A 319 2.82 4.07 -29.45
N PHE A 320 3.51 5.22 -29.33
CA PHE A 320 3.86 6.03 -30.51
C PHE A 320 5.16 5.61 -31.23
N GLY A 321 5.99 4.75 -30.64
CA GLY A 321 7.29 4.38 -31.22
C GLY A 321 7.25 3.36 -32.36
N ILE A 322 6.25 2.46 -32.39
CA ILE A 322 6.19 1.38 -33.38
C ILE A 322 5.37 1.79 -34.61
N GLY A 323 4.37 2.67 -34.45
CA GLY A 323 3.55 3.18 -35.57
C GLY A 323 4.33 4.09 -36.53
N ALA A 324 5.28 4.88 -36.04
CA ALA A 324 6.05 5.81 -36.89
C ALA A 324 7.07 5.10 -37.79
N ILE A 325 7.67 4.00 -37.34
CA ILE A 325 8.63 3.21 -38.14
C ILE A 325 7.91 2.44 -39.26
N GLY A 326 6.70 1.91 -38.99
CA GLY A 326 5.87 1.25 -40.01
C GLY A 326 5.43 2.17 -41.16
N ILE A 327 5.11 3.44 -40.86
CA ILE A 327 4.70 4.42 -41.87
C ILE A 327 5.90 4.92 -42.70
N LEU A 328 7.10 5.01 -42.12
CA LEU A 328 8.32 5.39 -42.84
C LEU A 328 8.82 4.28 -43.79
N LEU A 329 8.62 3.01 -43.44
CA LEU A 329 8.98 1.87 -44.30
C LEU A 329 7.96 1.63 -45.42
N SER A 330 6.66 1.90 -45.22
CA SER A 330 5.67 1.76 -46.30
C SER A 330 5.75 2.87 -47.37
N ARG A 331 6.29 4.05 -47.02
CA ARG A 331 6.50 5.15 -47.98
C ARG A 331 7.77 5.03 -48.84
N ARG A 332 8.73 4.15 -48.52
CA ARG A 332 9.92 3.89 -49.35
C ARG A 332 9.75 2.74 -50.36
N GLY A 333 8.62 2.01 -50.32
CA GLY A 333 8.34 0.88 -51.22
C GLY A 333 7.62 1.21 -52.54
N LYS A 334 7.22 2.45 -52.80
CA LYS A 334 6.57 2.86 -54.06
C LYS A 334 7.48 3.71 -54.94
N LYS A 335 8.59 3.13 -55.41
CA LYS A 335 9.27 3.49 -56.66
C LYS A 335 9.99 2.25 -57.22
N SER A 336 9.23 1.44 -57.94
CA SER A 336 9.64 0.77 -59.18
C SER A 336 8.40 0.46 -60.00
#